data_AF-A0A847DTZ1-F1
#
_entry.id   AF-A0A847DTZ1-F1
#
_cell.length_a   1.000
_cell.length_b   1.000
_cell.length_c   1.000
_cell.angle_alpha   90.00
_cell.angle_beta   90.00
_cell.angle_gamma   90.00
#
_symmetry.space_group_name_H-M   'P 1'
#
loop_
_entity.id
_entity.type
_entity.pdbx_description
1 polymer ?
#
loop_
_entity_poly.entity_id
_entity_poly.type
_entity_poly.pdbx_seq_one_letter_code
_entity_poly.pdbx_strand_id
1 'polypeptide(L)'
;MTPDQYCQDKAARSGSSFYYSFLFLPPPRRQAITALYAFCREVDDVVDETSDAQLARVKLDWWRSEVDRLFAGAPEHPVTRALAPHLESCAIGRRQMHEIIDGMQMDLEQQRYLDFEGLRLYCHRVAGVVGELAANIFGASDPDGTREYAHQLGL
;
A
#
# COMPACT_ATOMS: atom_id res chain seq x y z
N MET A 1 3.59 -13.98 17.12
CA MET A 1 3.91 -13.64 15.72
C MET A 1 4.55 -12.26 15.74
N THR A 2 5.70 -12.09 15.08
CA THR A 2 6.34 -10.77 14.93
C THR A 2 5.63 -9.94 13.84
N PRO A 3 5.80 -8.61 13.81
CA PRO A 3 5.32 -7.76 12.72
C PRO A 3 5.73 -8.27 11.32
N ASP A 4 7.00 -8.61 11.13
CA ASP A 4 7.50 -9.13 9.85
C ASP A 4 6.87 -10.47 9.46
N GLN A 5 6.70 -11.39 10.43
CA GLN A 5 6.04 -12.67 10.19
C GLN A 5 4.57 -12.49 9.78
N TYR A 6 3.88 -11.53 10.39
CA TYR A 6 2.50 -11.20 10.00
C TYR A 6 2.45 -10.74 8.54
N CYS A 7 3.32 -9.80 8.16
CA CYS A 7 3.38 -9.30 6.79
C CYS A 7 3.73 -10.41 5.79
N GLN A 8 4.68 -11.27 6.14
CA GLN A 8 5.05 -12.40 5.31
C GLN A 8 3.90 -13.39 5.12
N ASP A 9 3.19 -13.75 6.20
CA ASP A 9 2.04 -14.66 6.14
C ASP A 9 0.90 -14.05 5.33
N LYS A 10 0.60 -12.76 5.52
CA LYS A 10 -0.43 -12.04 4.76
C LYS A 10 -0.09 -12.02 3.27
N ALA A 11 1.15 -11.66 2.93
CA ALA A 11 1.63 -11.61 1.55
C ALA A 11 1.65 -13.00 0.88
N ALA A 12 2.08 -14.04 1.59
CA ALA A 12 2.10 -15.40 1.07
C ALA A 12 0.69 -15.96 0.81
N ARG A 13 -0.26 -15.67 1.72
CA ARG A 13 -1.65 -16.15 1.62
C ARG A 13 -2.46 -15.47 0.52
N SER A 14 -2.04 -14.31 0.03
CA SER A 14 -2.73 -13.65 -1.09
C SER A 14 -2.65 -14.47 -2.39
N GLY A 15 -1.71 -15.42 -2.50
CA GLY A 15 -1.50 -16.22 -3.69
C GLY A 15 -0.92 -15.43 -4.87
N SER A 16 -0.52 -14.17 -4.67
CA SER A 16 0.00 -13.30 -5.72
C SER A 16 1.39 -13.72 -6.20
N SER A 17 1.62 -13.56 -7.51
CA SER A 17 2.95 -13.71 -8.11
C SER A 17 3.96 -12.68 -7.58
N PHE A 18 3.51 -11.51 -7.08
CA PHE A 18 4.38 -10.48 -6.52
C PHE A 18 5.16 -10.97 -5.30
N TYR A 19 4.52 -11.75 -4.41
CA TYR A 19 5.20 -12.25 -3.21
C TYR A 19 6.49 -13.02 -3.56
N TYR A 20 6.46 -13.82 -4.63
CA TYR A 20 7.62 -14.58 -5.08
C TYR A 20 8.70 -13.70 -5.72
N SER A 21 8.33 -12.59 -6.36
CA SER A 21 9.33 -11.66 -6.92
C SER A 21 10.11 -10.93 -5.82
N PHE A 22 9.50 -10.69 -4.66
CA PHE A 22 10.18 -10.05 -3.53
C PHE A 22 11.32 -10.88 -2.95
N LEU A 23 11.31 -12.21 -3.14
CA LEU A 23 12.34 -13.12 -2.61
C LEU A 23 13.74 -12.83 -3.17
N PHE A 24 13.83 -12.18 -4.33
CA PHE A 24 15.09 -11.80 -4.97
C PHE A 24 15.70 -10.51 -4.45
N LEU A 25 14.98 -9.77 -3.58
CA LEU A 25 15.49 -8.52 -3.01
C LEU A 25 16.42 -8.78 -1.81
N PRO A 26 17.40 -7.87 -1.58
CA PRO A 26 18.17 -7.87 -0.34
C PRO A 26 17.25 -7.82 0.90
N PRO A 27 17.62 -8.44 2.03
CA PRO A 27 16.72 -8.62 3.17
C PRO A 27 16.00 -7.35 3.65
N PRO A 28 16.65 -6.18 3.80
CA PRO A 28 15.97 -4.96 4.25
C PRO A 28 14.90 -4.46 3.27
N ARG A 29 15.18 -4.54 1.95
CA ARG A 29 14.22 -4.15 0.91
C ARG A 29 13.07 -5.14 0.80
N ARG A 30 13.38 -6.44 0.96
CA ARG A 30 12.38 -7.50 1.00
C ARG A 30 11.40 -7.32 2.16
N GLN A 31 11.88 -6.97 3.35
CA GLN A 31 11.03 -6.67 4.50
C GLN A 31 10.11 -5.47 4.22
N ALA A 32 10.69 -4.37 3.75
CA ALA A 32 9.94 -3.15 3.41
C ALA A 32 8.85 -3.39 2.36
N ILE A 33 9.15 -4.05 1.23
CA ILE A 33 8.14 -4.30 0.19
C ILE A 33 7.08 -5.29 0.65
N THR A 34 7.46 -6.29 1.45
CA THR A 34 6.51 -7.27 2.00
C THR A 34 5.54 -6.60 2.96
N ALA A 35 6.02 -5.67 3.79
CA ALA A 35 5.17 -4.87 4.68
C ALA A 35 4.27 -3.92 3.89
N LEU A 36 4.78 -3.25 2.85
CA LEU A 36 3.96 -2.40 1.97
C LEU A 36 2.88 -3.21 1.25
N TYR A 37 3.23 -4.38 0.72
CA TYR A 37 2.28 -5.25 0.04
C TYR A 37 1.21 -5.78 1.01
N ALA A 38 1.60 -6.15 2.24
CA ALA A 38 0.65 -6.52 3.28
C ALA A 38 -0.29 -5.36 3.65
N PHE A 39 0.20 -4.11 3.68
CA PHE A 39 -0.64 -2.92 3.86
C PHE A 39 -1.69 -2.79 2.76
N CYS A 40 -1.27 -2.84 1.48
CA CYS A 40 -2.19 -2.80 0.36
C CYS A 40 -3.25 -3.91 0.48
N ARG A 41 -2.83 -5.14 0.80
CA ARG A 41 -3.78 -6.25 0.94
C ARG A 41 -4.76 -6.07 2.11
N GLU A 42 -4.31 -5.54 3.24
CA GLU A 42 -5.20 -5.25 4.36
C GLU A 42 -6.29 -4.22 4.01
N VAL A 43 -5.94 -3.15 3.28
CA VAL A 43 -6.92 -2.14 2.89
C VAL A 43 -7.82 -2.62 1.75
N ASP A 44 -7.31 -3.43 0.81
CA ASP A 44 -8.12 -4.12 -0.21
C ASP A 44 -9.15 -5.06 0.44
N ASP A 45 -8.73 -5.89 1.40
CA ASP A 45 -9.60 -6.86 2.08
C ASP A 45 -10.77 -6.16 2.82
N VAL A 46 -10.61 -4.89 3.23
CA VAL A 46 -11.73 -4.12 3.81
C VAL A 46 -12.87 -3.99 2.81
N VAL A 47 -12.57 -3.73 1.54
CA VAL A 47 -13.56 -3.57 0.47
C VAL A 47 -14.01 -4.92 -0.08
N ASP A 48 -13.08 -5.86 -0.26
CA ASP A 48 -13.37 -7.19 -0.82
C ASP A 48 -14.24 -8.07 0.09
N GLU A 49 -14.00 -8.02 1.41
CA GLU A 49 -14.57 -9.00 2.36
C GLU A 49 -15.69 -8.42 3.25
N THR A 50 -15.88 -7.09 3.25
CA THR A 50 -16.92 -6.45 4.08
C THR A 50 -18.18 -6.17 3.27
N SER A 51 -19.25 -6.94 3.50
CA SER A 51 -20.52 -6.77 2.79
C SER A 51 -21.30 -5.51 3.18
N ASP A 52 -21.09 -4.98 4.39
CA ASP A 52 -21.72 -3.75 4.87
C ASP A 52 -20.82 -2.54 4.55
N ALA A 53 -21.31 -1.66 3.67
CA ALA A 53 -20.58 -0.48 3.22
C ALA A 53 -20.27 0.53 4.35
N GLN A 54 -21.15 0.65 5.35
CA GLN A 54 -20.91 1.54 6.49
C GLN A 54 -19.81 0.98 7.39
N LEU A 55 -19.80 -0.34 7.60
CA LEU A 55 -18.73 -1.02 8.34
C LEU A 55 -17.39 -0.91 7.59
N ALA A 56 -17.40 -1.08 6.27
CA ALA A 56 -16.19 -0.91 5.44
C ALA A 56 -15.64 0.51 5.57
N ARG A 57 -16.51 1.54 5.54
CA ARG A 57 -16.12 2.94 5.75
C ARG A 57 -15.42 3.15 7.10
N VAL A 58 -16.01 2.64 8.18
CA VAL A 58 -15.42 2.75 9.53
C VAL A 58 -14.04 2.06 9.60
N LYS A 59 -13.88 0.90 8.94
CA LYS A 59 -12.59 0.21 8.87
C LYS A 59 -11.54 1.02 8.09
N LEU A 60 -11.91 1.63 6.95
CA LEU A 60 -10.99 2.51 6.21
C LEU A 60 -10.60 3.74 7.02
N ASP A 61 -11.54 4.36 7.75
CA ASP A 61 -11.25 5.50 8.63
C ASP A 61 -10.29 5.12 9.78
N TRP A 62 -10.43 3.88 10.29
CA TRP A 62 -9.46 3.34 11.24
C TRP A 62 -8.07 3.20 10.61
N TRP A 63 -7.98 2.71 9.37
CA TRP A 63 -6.70 2.63 8.64
C TRP A 63 -6.08 4.00 8.38
N ARG A 64 -6.87 5.04 8.09
CA ARG A 64 -6.36 6.42 8.00
C ARG A 64 -5.74 6.86 9.32
N SER A 65 -6.45 6.62 10.42
CA SER A 65 -5.97 6.93 11.75
C SER A 65 -4.70 6.13 12.10
N GLU A 66 -4.59 4.90 11.62
CA GLU A 66 -3.42 4.03 11.81
C GLU A 66 -2.20 4.51 11.01
N VAL A 67 -2.39 4.99 9.78
CA VAL A 67 -1.35 5.69 9.02
C VAL A 67 -0.88 6.93 9.79
N ASP A 68 -1.80 7.71 10.34
CA ASP A 68 -1.43 8.89 11.13
C ASP A 68 -0.63 8.53 12.39
N ARG A 69 -1.01 7.46 13.10
CA ARG A 69 -0.26 6.90 14.23
C ARG A 69 1.13 6.42 13.83
N LEU A 70 1.26 5.77 12.69
CA LEU A 70 2.55 5.34 12.14
C LEU A 70 3.51 6.52 11.99
N PHE A 71 3.07 7.61 11.35
CA PHE A 71 3.91 8.81 11.17
C PHE A 71 4.07 9.64 12.45
N ALA A 72 3.28 9.38 13.49
CA ALA A 72 3.48 9.92 14.84
C ALA A 72 4.42 9.05 15.70
N GLY A 73 4.93 7.93 15.17
CA GLY A 73 5.84 7.02 15.89
C GLY A 73 5.14 6.08 16.88
N ALA A 74 3.81 5.93 16.79
CA ALA A 74 3.02 5.08 17.66
C ALA A 74 2.11 4.08 16.90
N PRO A 75 2.62 3.31 15.91
CA PRO A 75 1.81 2.34 15.18
C PRO A 75 1.33 1.19 16.07
N GLU A 76 0.09 0.77 15.88
CA GLU A 76 -0.54 -0.32 16.63
C GLU A 76 -0.60 -1.61 15.81
N HIS A 77 -0.87 -1.51 14.51
CA HIS A 77 -1.04 -2.66 13.64
C HIS A 77 0.31 -3.35 13.34
N PRO A 78 0.37 -4.69 13.24
CA PRO A 78 1.61 -5.38 12.85
C PRO A 78 2.22 -4.86 11.53
N VAL A 79 1.38 -4.55 10.54
CA VAL A 79 1.85 -4.04 9.24
C VAL A 79 2.52 -2.67 9.36
N THR A 80 1.90 -1.72 10.06
CA THR A 80 2.48 -0.38 10.26
C THR A 80 3.71 -0.43 11.17
N ARG A 81 3.72 -1.32 12.16
CA ARG A 81 4.92 -1.60 12.97
C ARG A 81 6.09 -2.14 12.14
N ALA A 82 5.81 -2.97 11.13
CA ALA A 82 6.82 -3.46 10.19
C ALA A 82 7.29 -2.38 9.19
N LEU A 83 6.40 -1.44 8.82
CA LEU A 83 6.74 -0.30 7.95
C LEU A 83 7.56 0.78 8.65
N ALA A 84 7.33 1.01 9.95
CA ALA A 84 7.97 2.06 10.74
C ALA A 84 9.50 2.19 10.55
N PRO A 85 10.30 1.10 10.63
CA PRO A 85 11.76 1.20 10.44
C PRO A 85 12.19 1.58 9.01
N HIS A 86 11.29 1.59 8.04
CA HIS A 86 11.60 1.80 6.62
C HIS A 86 11.12 3.14 6.07
N LEU A 87 10.36 3.93 6.84
CA LEU A 87 9.73 5.17 6.36
C LEU A 87 10.74 6.14 5.73
N GLU A 88 11.82 6.43 6.46
CA GLU A 88 12.87 7.36 6.01
C GLU A 88 13.74 6.73 4.92
N SER A 89 14.25 5.52 5.14
CA SER A 89 15.21 4.87 4.23
C SER A 89 14.61 4.53 2.86
N CYS A 90 13.30 4.33 2.80
CA CYS A 90 12.57 3.97 1.58
C CYS A 90 11.62 5.09 1.13
N ALA A 91 11.73 6.30 1.68
CA ALA A 91 10.89 7.44 1.32
C ALA A 91 9.38 7.10 1.24
N ILE A 92 8.88 6.35 2.21
CA ILE A 92 7.47 5.97 2.29
C ILE A 92 6.71 7.14 2.92
N GLY A 93 5.96 7.87 2.10
CA GLY A 93 5.31 9.11 2.51
C GLY A 93 3.88 8.92 3.00
N ARG A 94 3.50 9.72 4.00
CA ARG A 94 2.15 9.75 4.59
C ARG A 94 1.06 10.01 3.56
N ARG A 95 1.31 10.96 2.65
CA ARG A 95 0.38 11.31 1.59
C ARG A 95 0.08 10.12 0.68
N GLN A 96 1.12 9.42 0.22
CA GLN A 96 0.96 8.24 -0.64
C GLN A 96 0.15 7.13 0.05
N MET A 97 0.41 6.86 1.33
CA MET A 97 -0.36 5.85 2.07
C MET A 97 -1.84 6.23 2.20
N HIS A 98 -2.15 7.52 2.38
CA HIS A 98 -3.54 8.01 2.39
C HIS A 98 -4.21 7.93 1.01
N GLU A 99 -3.48 8.21 -0.08
CA GLU A 99 -4.02 8.06 -1.45
C GLU A 99 -4.42 6.62 -1.76
N ILE A 100 -3.68 5.63 -1.26
CA ILE A 100 -4.07 4.20 -1.41
C ILE A 100 -5.41 3.95 -0.70
N ILE A 101 -5.60 4.48 0.51
CA ILE A 101 -6.88 4.36 1.25
C ILE A 101 -8.00 5.13 0.53
N ASP A 102 -7.71 6.29 -0.05
CA ASP A 102 -8.65 7.03 -0.89
C ASP A 102 -9.10 6.19 -2.09
N GLY A 103 -8.20 5.41 -2.70
CA GLY A 103 -8.53 4.47 -3.77
C GLY A 103 -9.55 3.42 -3.32
N MET A 104 -9.33 2.81 -2.17
CA MET A 104 -10.27 1.83 -1.58
C MET A 104 -11.62 2.45 -1.25
N GLN A 105 -11.63 3.71 -0.81
CA GLN A 105 -12.86 4.44 -0.58
C GLN A 105 -13.65 4.66 -1.88
N MET A 106 -12.98 4.87 -3.02
CA MET A 106 -13.66 5.01 -4.33
C MET A 106 -14.40 3.72 -4.71
N ASP A 107 -13.84 2.55 -4.41
CA ASP A 107 -14.48 1.26 -4.69
C ASP A 107 -15.76 1.03 -3.87
N LEU A 108 -15.89 1.67 -2.70
CA LEU A 108 -17.14 1.66 -1.92
C LEU A 108 -18.22 2.59 -2.49
N GLU A 109 -17.84 3.59 -3.28
CA GLU A 109 -18.73 4.66 -3.75
C GLU A 109 -19.25 4.41 -5.16
N GLN A 110 -18.42 3.81 -6.03
CA GLN A 110 -18.76 3.62 -7.43
C GLN A 110 -18.01 2.46 -8.08
N GLN A 111 -18.65 1.85 -9.09
CA GLN A 111 -18.06 0.77 -9.90
C GLN A 111 -17.83 1.17 -11.36
N ARG A 112 -18.20 2.41 -11.73
CA ARG A 112 -18.08 2.93 -13.10
C ARG A 112 -17.65 4.38 -13.05
N TYR A 113 -16.73 4.72 -13.96
CA TYR A 113 -16.22 6.08 -14.13
C TYR A 113 -16.89 6.74 -15.33
N LEU A 114 -17.27 8.02 -15.17
CA LEU A 114 -17.95 8.79 -16.21
C LEU A 114 -17.04 9.07 -17.41
N ASP A 115 -15.75 9.31 -17.13
CA ASP A 115 -14.75 9.68 -18.10
C ASP A 115 -13.38 9.03 -17.78
N PHE A 116 -12.44 9.22 -18.71
CA PHE A 116 -11.09 8.70 -18.55
C PHE A 116 -10.34 9.36 -17.40
N GLU A 117 -10.60 10.63 -17.10
CA GLU A 117 -9.93 11.33 -15.99
C GLU A 117 -10.31 10.73 -14.63
N GLY A 118 -11.59 10.40 -14.43
CA GLY A 118 -12.04 9.68 -13.24
C GLY A 118 -11.40 8.30 -13.12
N LEU A 119 -11.33 7.54 -14.22
CA LEU A 119 -10.65 6.24 -14.24
C LEU A 119 -9.14 6.38 -13.97
N ARG A 120 -8.49 7.39 -14.56
CA ARG A 120 -7.06 7.66 -14.37
C ARG A 120 -6.74 8.02 -12.93
N LEU A 121 -7.60 8.80 -12.27
CA LEU A 121 -7.46 9.11 -10.84
C LEU A 121 -7.57 7.84 -9.99
N TYR A 122 -8.53 6.96 -10.31
CA TYR A 122 -8.64 5.67 -9.64
C TYR A 122 -7.37 4.83 -9.81
N CYS A 123 -6.89 4.62 -11.05
CA CYS A 123 -5.66 3.86 -11.32
C CYS A 123 -4.43 4.47 -10.62
N HIS A 124 -4.34 5.81 -10.57
CA HIS A 124 -3.28 6.48 -9.81
C HIS A 124 -3.29 6.04 -8.34
N ARG A 125 -4.45 6.02 -7.69
CA ARG A 125 -4.57 5.69 -6.27
C ARG A 125 -4.34 4.21 -5.97
N VAL A 126 -4.94 3.31 -6.75
CA VAL A 126 -4.89 1.87 -6.47
C VAL A 126 -3.65 1.17 -7.00
N ALA A 127 -2.92 1.78 -7.94
CA ALA A 127 -1.76 1.14 -8.57
C ALA A 127 -0.57 2.09 -8.80
N GLY A 128 -0.79 3.29 -9.34
CA GLY A 128 0.28 4.24 -9.63
C GLY A 128 1.10 4.61 -8.38
N VAL A 129 0.44 5.04 -7.29
CA VAL A 129 1.07 5.40 -6.01
C VAL A 129 1.79 4.21 -5.37
N VAL A 130 1.23 3.00 -5.50
CA VAL A 130 1.87 1.77 -5.03
C VAL A 130 3.18 1.53 -5.80
N GLY A 131 3.17 1.75 -7.12
CA GLY A 131 4.36 1.70 -7.97
C GLY A 131 5.45 2.69 -7.56
N GLU A 132 5.07 3.93 -7.24
CA GLU A 132 6.00 4.95 -6.73
C GLU A 132 6.67 4.51 -5.42
N LEU A 133 5.89 4.02 -4.45
CA LEU A 133 6.41 3.54 -3.17
C LEU A 133 7.31 2.31 -3.35
N ALA A 134 6.92 1.37 -4.22
CA ALA A 134 7.73 0.20 -4.54
C ALA A 134 9.07 0.60 -5.19
N ALA A 135 9.06 1.56 -6.11
CA ALA A 135 10.28 2.09 -6.74
C ALA A 135 11.24 2.68 -5.70
N ASN A 136 10.73 3.45 -4.74
CA ASN A 136 11.55 3.98 -3.66
C ASN A 136 12.17 2.86 -2.80
N ILE A 137 11.41 1.80 -2.50
CA ILE A 137 11.90 0.64 -1.73
C ILE A 137 12.98 -0.11 -2.51
N PHE A 138 12.79 -0.31 -3.80
CA PHE A 138 13.76 -1.01 -4.65
C PHE A 138 15.05 -0.22 -4.84
N GLY A 139 14.97 1.11 -4.77
CA GLY A 139 16.07 2.03 -4.97
C GLY A 139 16.42 2.21 -6.45
N ALA A 140 16.90 3.39 -6.80
CA ALA A 140 17.21 3.77 -8.18
C ALA A 140 18.42 4.69 -8.28
N SER A 141 19.13 4.62 -9.41
CA SER A 141 20.23 5.55 -9.73
C SER A 141 19.71 6.92 -10.15
N ASP A 142 18.51 6.99 -10.71
CA ASP A 142 17.74 8.21 -11.00
C ASP A 142 16.38 8.09 -10.31
N PRO A 143 16.26 8.55 -9.04
CA PRO A 143 15.04 8.39 -8.26
C PRO A 143 13.82 9.06 -8.87
N ASP A 144 13.96 10.27 -9.43
CA ASP A 144 12.82 11.02 -9.94
C ASP A 144 12.31 10.43 -11.25
N GLY A 145 13.21 10.15 -12.22
CA GLY A 145 12.82 9.52 -13.48
C GLY A 145 12.27 8.11 -13.29
N THR A 146 12.84 7.33 -12.35
CA THR A 146 12.33 5.98 -12.04
C THR A 146 10.95 6.05 -11.38
N ARG A 147 10.70 7.01 -10.48
CA ARG A 147 9.39 7.18 -9.84
C ARG A 147 8.32 7.58 -10.86
N GLU A 148 8.61 8.50 -11.76
CA GLU A 148 7.69 8.90 -12.83
C GLU A 148 7.34 7.71 -13.73
N TYR A 149 8.35 6.94 -14.14
CA TYR A 149 8.12 5.73 -14.95
C TYR A 149 7.33 4.66 -14.19
N ALA A 150 7.62 4.46 -12.90
CA ALA A 150 6.90 3.50 -12.06
C ALA A 150 5.43 3.90 -11.85
N HIS A 151 5.15 5.19 -11.73
CA HIS A 151 3.77 5.71 -11.68
C HIS A 151 3.01 5.34 -12.96
N GLN A 152 3.61 5.55 -14.14
CA GLN A 152 3.01 5.21 -15.43
C GLN A 152 2.83 3.70 -15.64
N LEU A 153 3.75 2.85 -15.17
CA LEU A 153 3.58 1.39 -15.22
C LEU A 153 2.40 0.89 -14.38
N GLY A 154 2.00 1.64 -13.36
CA GLY A 154 0.84 1.32 -12.53
C GLY A 154 -0.49 1.82 -13.10
N LEU A 155 -0.48 2.69 -14.13
CA LEU A 155 -1.71 3.19 -14.77
C LEU A 155 -2.23 2.22 -15.85
#